data_AF-A0A849Y7J1-F1
#
_entry.id   AF-A0A849Y7J1-F1
#
_cell.length_a   1.000
_cell.length_b   1.000
_cell.length_c   1.000
_cell.angle_alpha   90.00
_cell.angle_beta   90.00
_cell.angle_gamma   90.00
#
_symmetry.space_group_name_H-M   'P 1'
#
loop_
_entity.id
_entity.type
_entity.pdbx_description
1 polymer ?
#
loop_
_entity_poly.entity_id
_entity_poly.type
_entity_poly.pdbx_seq_one_letter_code
_entity_poly.pdbx_strand_id
1 'polypeptide(L)'
;RRDMGKSVFADLRDETDRIQVYAQKNVLGDEAFARFAHLDLGDILGVEGELFTTRTGELTVKISSYTLVAKALRPPPEKWHGLQDIEARYRQRYLDLISHPEAGARFRQRSRIVRALRRFLDDRGFLEVETPMMQAIAGGAAAKPFVTHHDALGCDLYLRIAPELFLKRLLVGGFERVYEINRNFRNEGISRRHNPEFTMLEVYQAWGDFQTMMTLAEAMIPAVAQEVFGTLDIVHRAADGASEKVIHLAPPWERKTWRELLDHAVAPGFMDWPVEKKREKAQHLGLRDIKGFEDFEVANQVFEKVVQPTLIQPIFVTHLPKELVPLAKTSKEDPATVDVFELCINGVEIAPGYSEQNDPVEQRERLLAQVGHETQKLDEDFLVALEHGMPPAGGMGLGVDRLVMLLTGAESIRDVILFPQLKPLDDSLPPIRIPEPNL
;
A
#
# COMPACT_ATOMS: atom_id res chain seq x y z
N ARG A 1 34.30 13.51 5.67
CA ARG A 1 35.65 13.93 5.23
C ARG A 1 36.47 14.41 6.42
N ARG A 2 37.75 14.06 6.48
CA ARG A 2 38.74 14.48 7.49
C ARG A 2 40.05 14.80 6.77
N ASP A 3 40.50 16.04 6.87
CA ASP A 3 41.73 16.52 6.24
C ASP A 3 42.90 16.45 7.23
N MET A 4 44.04 15.90 6.80
CA MET A 4 45.26 15.75 7.59
C MET A 4 46.48 16.36 6.87
N GLY A 5 46.27 17.34 6.00
CA GLY A 5 47.29 18.08 5.28
C GLY A 5 47.81 17.35 4.04
N LYS A 6 48.60 16.28 4.21
CA LYS A 6 49.13 15.48 3.08
C LYS A 6 48.28 14.26 2.73
N SER A 7 47.19 14.07 3.46
CA SER A 7 46.24 13.00 3.21
C SER A 7 44.84 13.37 3.65
N VAL A 8 43.82 12.80 2.99
CA VAL A 8 42.41 13.03 3.29
C VAL A 8 41.71 11.68 3.43
N PHE A 9 40.89 11.54 4.46
CA PHE A 9 39.92 10.45 4.59
C PHE A 9 38.52 10.94 4.21
N ALA A 10 37.78 10.16 3.46
CA ALA A 10 36.36 10.40 3.18
C ALA A 10 35.57 9.10 3.24
N ASP A 11 34.25 9.22 3.30
CA ASP A 11 33.35 8.07 3.28
C ASP A 11 32.58 8.13 1.97
N LEU A 12 32.62 7.04 1.21
CA LEU A 12 31.72 6.82 0.08
C LEU A 12 30.59 5.91 0.53
N ARG A 13 29.41 6.13 -0.02
CA ARG A 13 28.25 5.26 0.17
C ARG A 13 27.73 4.86 -1.20
N ASP A 14 27.46 3.57 -1.35
CA ASP A 14 26.70 3.04 -2.48
C ASP A 14 25.35 2.50 -1.99
N GLU A 15 24.68 1.69 -2.80
CA GLU A 15 23.38 1.10 -2.46
C GLU A 15 23.45 0.07 -1.31
N THR A 16 24.64 -0.45 -1.01
CA THR A 16 24.88 -1.53 -0.05
C THR A 16 25.34 -1.00 1.30
N ASP A 17 26.42 -0.22 1.33
CA ASP A 17 27.03 0.23 2.57
C ASP A 17 27.99 1.43 2.36
N ARG A 18 28.65 1.82 3.45
CA ARG A 18 29.73 2.80 3.50
C ARG A 18 31.09 2.12 3.34
N ILE A 19 31.95 2.70 2.51
CA ILE A 19 33.37 2.38 2.49
C ILE A 19 34.22 3.64 2.72
N GLN A 20 35.25 3.51 3.56
CA GLN A 20 36.20 4.60 3.75
C GLN A 20 37.18 4.64 2.57
N VAL A 21 37.50 5.85 2.12
CA VAL A 21 38.56 6.09 1.15
C VAL A 21 39.67 6.93 1.76
N TYR A 22 40.90 6.65 1.34
CA TYR A 22 42.11 7.30 1.82
C TYR A 22 42.95 7.83 0.65
N ALA A 23 42.97 9.16 0.52
CA ALA A 23 43.71 9.90 -0.49
C ALA A 23 45.06 10.37 0.05
N GLN A 24 46.15 10.11 -0.68
CA GLN A 24 47.48 10.61 -0.32
C GLN A 24 48.06 11.49 -1.42
N LYS A 25 48.65 12.62 -1.03
CA LYS A 25 49.24 13.58 -1.96
C LYS A 25 50.37 12.99 -2.81
N ASN A 26 51.21 12.13 -2.22
CA ASN A 26 52.30 11.47 -2.92
C ASN A 26 51.86 10.37 -3.91
N VAL A 27 50.62 9.88 -3.79
CA VAL A 27 50.07 8.87 -4.71
C VAL A 27 49.30 9.53 -5.85
N LEU A 28 48.42 10.50 -5.54
CA LEU A 28 47.61 11.19 -6.54
C LEU A 28 48.37 12.29 -7.28
N GLY A 29 49.47 12.79 -6.72
CA GLY A 29 50.14 14.00 -7.20
C GLY A 29 49.46 15.29 -6.74
N ASP A 30 50.17 16.41 -6.90
CA ASP A 30 49.79 17.69 -6.30
C ASP A 30 48.44 18.23 -6.82
N GLU A 31 48.23 18.20 -8.14
CA GLU A 31 47.05 18.78 -8.78
C GLU A 31 45.77 17.97 -8.49
N ALA A 32 45.83 16.64 -8.66
CA ALA A 32 44.68 15.78 -8.39
C ALA A 32 44.36 15.74 -6.89
N PHE A 33 45.36 15.74 -6.01
CA PHE A 33 45.12 15.83 -4.57
C PHE A 33 44.48 17.17 -4.17
N ALA A 34 44.92 18.30 -4.76
CA ALA A 34 44.29 19.59 -4.51
C ALA A 34 42.83 19.60 -4.95
N ARG A 35 42.51 19.06 -6.14
CA ARG A 35 41.11 18.91 -6.60
C ARG A 35 40.29 18.00 -5.69
N PHE A 36 40.85 16.88 -5.22
CA PHE A 36 40.20 15.99 -4.26
C PHE A 36 39.88 16.73 -2.95
N ALA A 37 40.81 17.59 -2.51
CA ALA A 37 40.61 18.44 -1.34
C ALA A 37 39.59 19.58 -1.55
N HIS A 38 39.07 19.78 -2.77
CA HIS A 38 37.97 20.72 -3.05
C HIS A 38 36.62 20.03 -3.28
N LEU A 39 36.55 18.70 -3.14
CA LEU A 39 35.28 17.98 -3.24
C LEU A 39 34.39 18.26 -2.02
N ASP A 40 33.09 18.39 -2.29
CA ASP A 40 32.06 18.67 -1.31
C ASP A 40 31.33 17.40 -0.87
N LEU A 41 30.64 17.49 0.27
CA LEU A 41 29.73 16.44 0.69
C LEU A 41 28.58 16.32 -0.31
N GLY A 42 28.27 15.10 -0.74
CA GLY A 42 27.23 14.82 -1.74
C GLY A 42 27.76 14.68 -3.17
N ASP A 43 29.02 15.05 -3.44
CA ASP A 43 29.64 14.75 -4.73
C ASP A 43 29.69 13.23 -4.97
N ILE A 44 29.38 12.82 -6.19
CA ILE A 44 29.41 11.40 -6.60
C ILE A 44 30.76 11.13 -7.24
N LEU A 45 31.49 10.16 -6.69
CA LEU A 45 32.85 9.83 -7.09
C LEU A 45 32.95 8.37 -7.53
N GLY A 46 33.72 8.13 -8.60
CA GLY A 46 34.32 6.84 -8.89
C GLY A 46 35.74 6.81 -8.33
N VAL A 47 36.15 5.72 -7.69
CA VAL A 47 37.51 5.58 -7.13
C VAL A 47 38.09 4.22 -7.52
N GLU A 48 39.40 4.19 -7.74
CA GLU A 48 40.17 2.95 -7.90
C GLU A 48 41.33 2.97 -6.91
N GLY A 49 41.72 1.79 -6.42
CA GLY A 49 42.81 1.67 -5.46
C GLY A 49 42.92 0.31 -4.81
N GLU A 50 43.83 0.22 -3.86
CA GLU A 50 44.11 -1.01 -3.12
C GLU A 50 43.33 -1.02 -1.79
N LEU A 51 42.75 -2.16 -1.44
CA LEU A 51 42.14 -2.36 -0.14
C LEU A 51 43.22 -2.54 0.94
N PHE A 52 43.04 -1.88 2.07
CA PHE A 52 43.85 -2.09 3.26
C PHE A 52 43.02 -1.84 4.52
N THR A 53 43.56 -2.27 5.66
CA THR A 53 42.95 -2.01 6.97
C THR A 53 43.76 -0.95 7.71
N THR A 54 43.08 0.06 8.22
CA THR A 54 43.70 1.11 9.04
C THR A 54 44.13 0.57 10.41
N ARG A 55 44.94 1.33 11.15
CA ARG A 55 45.34 0.96 12.52
C ARG A 55 44.15 0.81 13.48
N THR A 56 43.04 1.48 13.20
CA THR A 56 41.79 1.39 13.96
C THR A 56 40.91 0.21 13.53
N GLY A 57 41.37 -0.62 12.59
CA GLY A 57 40.64 -1.80 12.11
C GLY A 57 39.59 -1.51 11.04
N GLU A 58 39.48 -0.27 10.54
CA GLU A 58 38.51 0.08 9.50
C GLU A 58 39.04 -0.32 8.11
N LEU A 59 38.22 -1.02 7.31
CA LEU A 59 38.50 -1.37 5.92
C LEU A 59 38.42 -0.12 5.05
N THR A 60 39.45 0.12 4.26
CA THR A 60 39.63 1.38 3.53
C THR A 60 40.21 1.13 2.15
N VAL A 61 39.76 1.88 1.15
CA VAL A 61 40.40 1.93 -0.18
C VAL A 61 41.47 3.01 -0.17
N LYS A 62 42.74 2.62 -0.33
CA LYS A 62 43.84 3.56 -0.60
C LYS A 62 43.78 3.93 -2.07
N ILE A 63 43.29 5.13 -2.37
CA ILE A 63 42.98 5.51 -3.75
C ILE A 63 44.25 5.78 -4.56
N SER A 64 44.32 5.18 -5.75
CA SER A 64 45.33 5.44 -6.79
C SER A 64 44.82 6.42 -7.85
N SER A 65 43.51 6.42 -8.10
CA SER A 65 42.85 7.35 -9.01
C SER A 65 41.42 7.64 -8.52
N TYR A 66 40.84 8.76 -8.97
CA TYR A 66 39.43 9.05 -8.76
C TYR A 66 38.87 9.88 -9.92
N THR A 67 37.55 9.80 -10.11
CA THR A 67 36.79 10.58 -11.09
C THR A 67 35.61 11.24 -10.39
N LEU A 68 35.46 12.56 -10.57
CA LEU A 68 34.21 13.25 -10.21
C LEU A 68 33.14 12.88 -11.24
N VAL A 69 32.18 12.06 -10.85
CA VAL A 69 31.10 11.59 -11.72
C VAL A 69 29.99 12.64 -11.79
N ALA A 70 29.63 13.23 -10.65
CA ALA A 70 28.65 14.32 -10.60
C ALA A 70 28.93 15.25 -9.43
N LYS A 71 28.87 16.56 -9.68
CA LYS A 71 29.00 17.61 -8.66
C LYS A 71 27.65 17.86 -7.99
N ALA A 72 27.59 17.75 -6.67
CA ALA A 72 26.47 18.25 -5.89
C ALA A 72 26.56 19.78 -5.79
N LEU A 73 25.55 20.47 -6.35
CA LEU A 73 25.43 21.93 -6.30
C LEU A 73 24.62 22.44 -5.11
N ARG A 74 23.92 21.52 -4.42
CA ARG A 74 23.19 21.80 -3.18
C ARG A 74 23.78 20.92 -2.08
N PRO A 75 23.99 21.45 -0.87
CA PRO A 75 24.46 20.64 0.24
C PRO A 75 23.41 19.55 0.57
N PRO A 76 23.84 18.32 0.92
CA PRO A 76 22.93 17.32 1.45
C PRO A 76 22.42 17.72 2.85
N PRO A 77 21.36 17.06 3.35
CA PRO A 77 20.85 17.29 4.70
C PRO A 77 21.94 17.13 5.78
N GLU A 78 21.74 17.78 6.92
CA GLU A 78 22.71 17.80 8.01
C GLU A 78 23.06 16.37 8.47
N LYS A 79 24.35 16.12 8.72
CA LYS A 79 24.89 14.77 8.97
C LYS A 79 24.32 14.06 10.21
N TRP A 80 23.97 14.82 11.26
CA TRP A 80 23.59 14.26 12.56
C TRP A 80 22.09 14.04 12.71
N HIS A 81 21.31 15.02 12.24
CA HIS A 81 19.87 14.98 12.36
C HIS A 81 19.19 14.53 11.06
N GLY A 82 19.91 14.45 9.93
CA GLY A 82 19.30 14.11 8.65
C GLY A 82 18.21 15.11 8.26
N LEU A 83 17.26 14.67 7.45
CA LEU A 83 16.10 15.47 7.05
C LEU A 83 14.96 15.25 8.06
N GLN A 84 14.87 16.11 9.09
CA GLN A 84 13.89 15.97 10.17
C GLN A 84 12.45 16.30 9.74
N ASP A 85 12.28 17.24 8.80
CA ASP A 85 10.95 17.63 8.33
C ASP A 85 10.30 16.48 7.54
N ILE A 86 9.23 15.92 8.12
CA ILE A 86 8.44 14.83 7.55
C ILE A 86 7.92 15.21 6.15
N GLU A 87 7.51 16.45 5.94
CA GLU A 87 6.99 16.88 4.65
C GLU A 87 8.11 16.94 3.59
N ALA A 88 9.26 17.53 3.93
CA ALA A 88 10.42 17.52 3.06
C ALA A 88 10.88 16.10 2.71
N ARG A 89 10.82 15.13 3.64
CA ARG A 89 11.15 13.73 3.35
C ARG A 89 10.29 13.13 2.26
N TYR A 90 8.99 13.42 2.29
CA TYR A 90 8.05 12.94 1.26
C TYR A 90 8.19 13.68 -0.07
N ARG A 91 8.46 14.99 -0.05
CA ARG A 91 8.66 15.79 -1.27
C ARG A 91 9.99 15.51 -1.94
N GLN A 92 11.04 15.36 -1.16
CA GLN A 92 12.42 15.17 -1.60
C GLN A 92 12.91 13.78 -1.22
N ARG A 93 12.18 12.75 -1.68
CA ARG A 93 12.47 11.35 -1.35
C ARG A 93 13.92 10.96 -1.60
N TYR A 94 14.54 11.53 -2.63
CA TYR A 94 15.96 11.31 -2.94
C TYR A 94 16.89 11.75 -1.78
N LEU A 95 16.57 12.83 -1.05
CA LEU A 95 17.33 13.22 0.14
C LEU A 95 17.02 12.33 1.34
N ASP A 96 15.76 11.92 1.49
CA ASP A 96 15.36 10.97 2.55
C ASP A 96 16.11 9.65 2.40
N LEU A 97 16.21 9.09 1.20
CA LEU A 97 16.94 7.85 0.93
C LEU A 97 18.45 7.96 1.20
N ILE A 98 19.04 9.15 1.01
CA ILE A 98 20.46 9.42 1.32
C ILE A 98 20.68 9.47 2.85
N SER A 99 19.76 10.11 3.57
CA SER A 99 19.89 10.36 5.00
C SER A 99 19.42 9.21 5.89
N HIS A 100 18.47 8.40 5.42
CA HIS A 100 17.75 7.38 6.19
C HIS A 100 17.85 6.00 5.51
N PRO A 101 18.91 5.20 5.77
CA PRO A 101 19.06 3.86 5.21
C PRO A 101 17.87 2.93 5.46
N GLU A 102 17.17 3.12 6.58
CA GLU A 102 15.96 2.39 6.94
C GLU A 102 14.79 2.67 5.98
N ALA A 103 14.68 3.88 5.42
CA ALA A 103 13.70 4.19 4.39
C ALA A 103 13.99 3.36 3.13
N GLY A 104 15.25 3.33 2.69
CA GLY A 104 15.68 2.49 1.56
C GLY A 104 15.47 0.99 1.80
N ALA A 105 15.72 0.51 3.03
CA ALA A 105 15.44 -0.88 3.41
C ALA A 105 13.95 -1.22 3.29
N ARG A 106 13.05 -0.32 3.70
CA ARG A 106 11.60 -0.49 3.59
C ARG A 106 11.13 -0.62 2.15
N PHE A 107 11.66 0.18 1.22
CA PHE A 107 11.32 0.05 -0.20
C PHE A 107 11.88 -1.22 -0.85
N ARG A 108 13.06 -1.68 -0.42
CA ARG A 108 13.58 -3.00 -0.82
C ARG A 108 12.68 -4.13 -0.29
N GLN A 109 12.20 -4.02 0.95
CA GLN A 109 11.22 -4.96 1.52
C GLN A 109 9.92 -4.94 0.73
N ARG A 110 9.39 -3.77 0.35
CA ARG A 110 8.22 -3.66 -0.53
C ARG A 110 8.40 -4.46 -1.82
N SER A 111 9.53 -4.29 -2.50
CA SER A 111 9.84 -5.04 -3.74
C SER A 111 9.85 -6.55 -3.49
N ARG A 112 10.47 -7.00 -2.40
CA ARG A 112 10.49 -8.42 -1.99
C ARG A 112 9.08 -8.95 -1.66
N ILE A 113 8.25 -8.17 -0.99
CA ILE A 113 6.85 -8.52 -0.67
C ILE A 113 6.05 -8.73 -1.96
N VAL A 114 6.11 -7.77 -2.89
CA VAL A 114 5.38 -7.86 -4.17
C VAL A 114 5.85 -9.09 -4.97
N ARG A 115 7.16 -9.34 -5.02
CA ARG A 115 7.71 -10.55 -5.67
C ARG A 115 7.21 -11.84 -5.01
N ALA A 116 7.19 -11.89 -3.68
CA ALA A 116 6.72 -13.05 -2.93
C ALA A 116 5.22 -13.31 -3.14
N LEU A 117 4.40 -12.26 -3.22
CA LEU A 117 2.97 -12.37 -3.56
C LEU A 117 2.77 -13.02 -4.95
N ARG A 118 3.46 -12.50 -5.98
CA ARG A 118 3.40 -13.09 -7.33
C ARG A 118 3.79 -14.55 -7.33
N ARG A 119 4.99 -14.85 -6.80
CA ARG A 119 5.50 -16.22 -6.71
C ARG A 119 4.53 -17.16 -6.00
N PHE A 120 3.94 -16.73 -4.88
CA PHE A 120 2.99 -17.54 -4.12
C PHE A 120 1.76 -17.95 -4.96
N LEU A 121 1.25 -17.04 -5.79
CA LEU A 121 0.10 -17.24 -6.66
C LEU A 121 0.47 -18.02 -7.92
N ASP A 122 1.61 -17.71 -8.54
CA ASP A 122 2.15 -18.41 -9.70
C ASP A 122 2.38 -19.90 -9.39
N ASP A 123 2.99 -20.20 -8.23
CA ASP A 123 3.23 -21.56 -7.74
C ASP A 123 1.92 -22.34 -7.50
N ARG A 124 0.77 -21.64 -7.43
CA ARG A 124 -0.59 -22.21 -7.27
C ARG A 124 -1.41 -22.18 -8.56
N GLY A 125 -0.79 -21.82 -9.68
CA GLY A 125 -1.41 -21.83 -11.01
C GLY A 125 -2.40 -20.69 -11.25
N PHE A 126 -2.31 -19.58 -10.50
CA PHE A 126 -3.01 -18.37 -10.87
C PHE A 126 -2.28 -17.67 -12.01
N LEU A 127 -3.04 -17.21 -13.01
CA LEU A 127 -2.51 -16.45 -14.13
C LEU A 127 -2.46 -14.96 -13.80
N GLU A 128 -1.28 -14.34 -13.85
CA GLU A 128 -1.17 -12.88 -13.80
C GLU A 128 -1.72 -12.28 -15.10
N VAL A 129 -2.64 -11.33 -14.99
CA VAL A 129 -3.29 -10.64 -16.11
C VAL A 129 -3.25 -9.13 -15.91
N GLU A 130 -3.51 -8.38 -16.98
CA GLU A 130 -3.64 -6.92 -16.95
C GLU A 130 -4.99 -6.52 -17.53
N THR A 131 -5.76 -5.72 -16.78
CA THR A 131 -7.06 -5.20 -17.22
C THR A 131 -7.02 -3.67 -17.40
N PRO A 132 -7.98 -3.07 -18.14
CA PRO A 132 -7.98 -1.64 -18.41
C PRO A 132 -7.98 -0.77 -17.14
N MET A 133 -7.04 0.19 -17.09
CA MET A 133 -7.02 1.25 -16.06
C MET A 133 -7.88 2.46 -16.43
N MET A 134 -8.21 2.62 -17.71
CA MET A 134 -9.14 3.62 -18.21
C MET A 134 -10.40 2.89 -18.66
N GLN A 135 -11.51 3.14 -17.98
CA GLN A 135 -12.77 2.41 -18.15
C GLN A 135 -13.86 3.38 -18.63
N ALA A 136 -14.80 2.88 -19.43
CA ALA A 136 -15.96 3.67 -19.86
C ALA A 136 -16.93 3.97 -18.71
N ILE A 137 -16.94 3.12 -17.68
CA ILE A 137 -17.70 3.22 -16.44
C ILE A 137 -16.78 2.79 -15.31
N ALA A 138 -16.70 3.57 -14.24
CA ALA A 138 -15.98 3.16 -13.05
C ALA A 138 -16.86 2.26 -12.19
N GLY A 139 -16.51 0.97 -12.09
CA GLY A 139 -17.24 -0.04 -11.31
C GLY A 139 -16.33 -0.92 -10.47
N GLY A 140 -16.92 -1.88 -9.76
CA GLY A 140 -16.21 -2.84 -8.91
C GLY A 140 -15.84 -2.33 -7.50
N ALA A 141 -16.22 -1.10 -7.14
CA ALA A 141 -16.09 -0.57 -5.79
C ALA A 141 -17.04 0.62 -5.56
N ALA A 142 -17.31 0.94 -4.30
CA ALA A 142 -17.98 2.19 -3.92
C ALA A 142 -16.92 3.29 -3.68
N ALA A 143 -16.55 4.02 -4.73
CA ALA A 143 -15.57 5.11 -4.66
C ALA A 143 -15.81 6.17 -5.73
N LYS A 144 -15.38 7.41 -5.46
CA LYS A 144 -15.44 8.48 -6.45
C LYS A 144 -14.29 8.33 -7.47
N PRO A 145 -14.56 8.23 -8.79
CA PRO A 145 -13.49 8.08 -9.78
C PRO A 145 -12.82 9.41 -10.14
N PHE A 146 -11.63 9.32 -10.74
CA PHE A 146 -11.07 10.40 -11.55
C PHE A 146 -11.62 10.32 -12.97
N VAL A 147 -11.91 11.47 -13.56
CA VAL A 147 -12.43 11.59 -14.93
C VAL A 147 -11.37 12.21 -15.83
N THR A 148 -11.24 11.69 -17.04
CA THR A 148 -10.36 12.20 -18.09
C THR A 148 -11.07 12.15 -19.45
N HIS A 149 -10.48 12.73 -20.49
CA HIS A 149 -11.08 12.82 -21.82
C HIS A 149 -10.13 12.23 -22.87
N HIS A 150 -10.67 11.44 -23.79
CA HIS A 150 -9.93 10.86 -24.90
C HIS A 150 -10.23 11.62 -26.20
N ASP A 151 -9.40 12.59 -26.56
CA ASP A 151 -9.62 13.51 -27.70
C ASP A 151 -9.98 12.82 -29.01
N ALA A 152 -9.23 11.78 -29.41
CA ALA A 152 -9.45 11.12 -30.70
C ALA A 152 -10.75 10.30 -30.77
N LEU A 153 -11.29 9.86 -29.63
CA LEU A 153 -12.56 9.13 -29.54
C LEU A 153 -13.72 10.08 -29.16
N GLY A 154 -13.41 11.30 -28.74
CA GLY A 154 -14.39 12.30 -28.32
C GLY A 154 -15.24 11.85 -27.13
N CYS A 155 -14.68 11.05 -26.21
CA CYS A 155 -15.41 10.49 -25.08
C CYS A 155 -14.65 10.65 -23.75
N ASP A 156 -15.41 10.68 -22.65
CA ASP A 156 -14.85 10.65 -21.31
C ASP A 156 -14.52 9.22 -20.89
N LEU A 157 -13.42 9.09 -20.14
CA LEU A 157 -12.97 7.85 -19.53
C LEU A 157 -12.74 8.08 -18.04
N TYR A 158 -12.82 7.00 -17.27
CA TYR A 158 -12.63 7.02 -15.83
C TYR A 158 -11.41 6.20 -15.47
N LEU A 159 -10.56 6.71 -14.58
CA LEU A 159 -9.51 5.87 -13.99
C LEU A 159 -10.18 4.85 -13.06
N ARG A 160 -9.79 3.57 -13.20
CA ARG A 160 -10.42 2.47 -12.48
C ARG A 160 -10.33 2.64 -10.97
N ILE A 161 -11.45 2.35 -10.30
CA ILE A 161 -11.52 2.26 -8.83
C ILE A 161 -11.29 0.83 -8.32
N ALA A 162 -11.52 -0.16 -9.20
CA ALA A 162 -11.20 -1.57 -9.06
C ALA A 162 -11.15 -2.27 -10.45
N PRO A 163 -10.41 -3.38 -10.60
CA PRO A 163 -10.42 -4.21 -11.80
C PRO A 163 -11.47 -5.34 -11.77
N GLU A 164 -12.19 -5.51 -10.65
CA GLU A 164 -13.11 -6.63 -10.37
C GLU A 164 -14.00 -7.03 -11.56
N LEU A 165 -14.71 -6.08 -12.16
CA LEU A 165 -15.68 -6.39 -13.23
C LEU A 165 -14.98 -6.98 -14.47
N PHE A 166 -13.74 -6.60 -14.75
CA PHE A 166 -12.95 -7.17 -15.85
C PHE A 166 -12.40 -8.55 -15.51
N LEU A 167 -11.95 -8.76 -14.27
CA LEU A 167 -11.47 -10.06 -13.83
C LEU A 167 -12.60 -11.10 -13.81
N LYS A 168 -13.82 -10.71 -13.43
CA LYS A 168 -15.03 -11.55 -13.57
C LYS A 168 -15.34 -11.92 -15.02
N ARG A 169 -15.17 -10.98 -15.97
CA ARG A 169 -15.31 -11.29 -17.42
C ARG A 169 -14.31 -12.36 -17.86
N LEU A 170 -13.12 -12.43 -17.28
CA LEU A 170 -12.19 -13.53 -17.57
C LEU A 170 -12.68 -14.87 -17.03
N LEU A 171 -13.34 -14.90 -15.87
CA LEU A 171 -13.98 -16.11 -15.36
C LEU A 171 -15.07 -16.62 -16.31
N VAL A 172 -15.92 -15.71 -16.81
CA VAL A 172 -16.89 -16.01 -17.88
C VAL A 172 -16.19 -16.55 -19.13
N GLY A 173 -15.04 -15.97 -19.49
CA GLY A 173 -14.19 -16.41 -20.59
C GLY A 173 -13.50 -17.76 -20.38
N GLY A 174 -13.67 -18.41 -19.23
CA GLY A 174 -13.13 -19.75 -18.93
C GLY A 174 -11.77 -19.74 -18.23
N PHE A 175 -11.25 -18.59 -17.82
CA PHE A 175 -10.06 -18.55 -16.96
C PHE A 175 -10.47 -18.89 -15.51
N GLU A 176 -9.94 -19.98 -14.96
CA GLU A 176 -10.38 -20.44 -13.63
C GLU A 176 -9.66 -19.76 -12.46
N ARG A 177 -8.42 -19.28 -12.66
CA ARG A 177 -7.60 -18.67 -11.61
C ARG A 177 -6.82 -17.51 -12.19
N VAL A 178 -7.19 -16.30 -11.81
CA VAL A 178 -6.56 -15.07 -12.31
C VAL A 178 -6.21 -14.14 -11.16
N TYR A 179 -5.15 -13.36 -11.34
CA TYR A 179 -4.84 -12.26 -10.44
C TYR A 179 -4.22 -11.08 -11.17
N GLU A 180 -4.32 -9.90 -10.58
CA GLU A 180 -3.64 -8.70 -11.04
C GLU A 180 -3.05 -7.95 -9.83
N ILE A 181 -1.75 -7.59 -9.88
CA ILE A 181 -1.12 -6.68 -8.90
C ILE A 181 -0.83 -5.35 -9.58
N ASN A 182 -1.69 -4.36 -9.37
CA ASN A 182 -1.58 -3.13 -10.14
C ASN A 182 -2.29 -1.93 -9.46
N ARG A 183 -2.31 -0.76 -10.13
CA ARG A 183 -2.78 0.51 -9.56
C ARG A 183 -4.30 0.65 -9.64
N ASN A 184 -4.90 1.13 -8.55
CA ASN A 184 -6.26 1.68 -8.49
C ASN A 184 -6.21 3.17 -8.16
N PHE A 185 -7.25 3.90 -8.55
CA PHE A 185 -7.34 5.36 -8.43
C PHE A 185 -8.67 5.76 -7.80
N ARG A 186 -8.63 6.44 -6.66
CA ARG A 186 -9.84 6.93 -5.96
C ARG A 186 -9.69 8.41 -5.64
N ASN A 187 -10.66 9.21 -6.09
CA ASN A 187 -10.69 10.66 -5.94
C ASN A 187 -11.24 11.04 -4.56
N GLU A 188 -10.47 10.70 -3.54
CA GLU A 188 -10.81 10.79 -2.12
C GLU A 188 -9.75 11.57 -1.33
N GLY A 189 -10.02 11.82 -0.05
CA GLY A 189 -9.09 12.49 0.85
C GLY A 189 -7.81 11.68 1.14
N ILE A 190 -6.70 12.39 1.35
CA ILE A 190 -5.42 11.78 1.74
C ILE A 190 -5.39 11.58 3.25
N SER A 191 -4.95 10.43 3.72
CA SER A 191 -4.80 10.14 5.16
C SER A 191 -3.52 9.35 5.44
N ARG A 192 -3.33 8.91 6.70
CA ARG A 192 -2.26 7.97 7.06
C ARG A 192 -2.41 6.60 6.37
N ARG A 193 -3.60 6.26 5.87
CA ARG A 193 -3.92 4.95 5.28
C ARG A 193 -4.45 5.03 3.84
N HIS A 194 -4.63 6.24 3.30
CA HIS A 194 -5.22 6.48 1.98
C HIS A 194 -4.33 7.40 1.15
N ASN A 195 -4.00 6.95 -0.06
CA ASN A 195 -3.34 7.72 -1.11
C ASN A 195 -4.21 7.61 -2.37
N PRO A 196 -4.40 8.68 -3.17
CA PRO A 196 -5.34 8.67 -4.30
C PRO A 196 -5.03 7.60 -5.36
N GLU A 197 -3.76 7.25 -5.51
CA GLU A 197 -3.31 6.11 -6.31
C GLU A 197 -2.64 5.07 -5.38
N PHE A 198 -3.08 3.81 -5.43
CA PHE A 198 -2.59 2.75 -4.52
C PHE A 198 -2.60 1.38 -5.18
N THR A 199 -1.70 0.50 -4.75
CA THR A 199 -1.50 -0.83 -5.33
C THR A 199 -2.42 -1.83 -4.64
N MET A 200 -3.21 -2.56 -5.45
CA MET A 200 -4.03 -3.68 -5.02
C MET A 200 -3.55 -4.96 -5.69
N LEU A 201 -3.63 -6.06 -4.95
CA LEU A 201 -3.71 -7.41 -5.51
C LEU A 201 -5.19 -7.74 -5.59
N GLU A 202 -5.68 -8.11 -6.76
CA GLU A 202 -7.05 -8.63 -6.94
C GLU A 202 -6.93 -10.05 -7.48
N VAL A 203 -7.58 -11.01 -6.84
CA VAL A 203 -7.45 -12.44 -7.16
C VAL A 203 -8.82 -13.11 -7.19
N TYR A 204 -9.04 -13.94 -8.20
CA TYR A 204 -10.30 -14.64 -8.43
C TYR A 204 -10.05 -16.11 -8.74
N GLN A 205 -10.87 -16.97 -8.15
CA GLN A 205 -10.84 -18.41 -8.34
C GLN A 205 -12.25 -18.96 -8.59
N ALA A 206 -12.48 -19.46 -9.81
CA ALA A 206 -13.64 -20.27 -10.14
C ALA A 206 -13.70 -21.55 -9.30
N TRP A 207 -14.92 -22.04 -9.07
CA TRP A 207 -15.25 -23.17 -8.20
C TRP A 207 -14.85 -22.98 -6.73
N GLY A 208 -14.54 -21.74 -6.34
CA GLY A 208 -14.29 -21.32 -4.97
C GLY A 208 -15.43 -20.48 -4.40
N ASP A 209 -15.21 -20.02 -3.18
CA ASP A 209 -16.10 -19.18 -2.38
C ASP A 209 -15.28 -18.30 -1.41
N PHE A 210 -15.94 -17.52 -0.55
CA PHE A 210 -15.24 -16.70 0.44
C PHE A 210 -14.38 -17.52 1.42
N GLN A 211 -14.72 -18.78 1.71
CA GLN A 211 -13.92 -19.67 2.56
C GLN A 211 -12.61 -20.08 1.88
N THR A 212 -12.68 -20.31 0.57
CA THR A 212 -11.52 -20.56 -0.29
C THR A 212 -10.57 -19.36 -0.26
N MET A 213 -11.12 -18.14 -0.32
CA MET A 213 -10.34 -16.90 -0.25
C MET A 213 -9.76 -16.64 1.15
N MET A 214 -10.48 -16.95 2.24
CA MET A 214 -9.91 -16.91 3.60
C MET A 214 -8.72 -17.87 3.72
N THR A 215 -8.87 -19.10 3.22
CA THR A 215 -7.78 -20.10 3.21
C THR A 215 -6.58 -19.61 2.40
N LEU A 216 -6.82 -18.97 1.25
CA LEU A 216 -5.77 -18.37 0.44
C LEU A 216 -5.03 -17.26 1.20
N ALA A 217 -5.74 -16.37 1.88
CA ALA A 217 -5.16 -15.29 2.69
C ALA A 217 -4.35 -15.82 3.88
N GLU A 218 -4.90 -16.79 4.63
CA GLU A 218 -4.25 -17.47 5.77
C GLU A 218 -2.96 -18.19 5.37
N ALA A 219 -2.86 -18.65 4.12
CA ALA A 219 -1.63 -19.24 3.60
C ALA A 219 -0.67 -18.20 3.01
N MET A 220 -1.18 -17.19 2.32
CA MET A 220 -0.38 -16.23 1.56
C MET A 220 0.38 -15.25 2.45
N ILE A 221 -0.30 -14.59 3.37
CA ILE A 221 0.33 -13.52 4.18
C ILE A 221 1.44 -14.10 5.08
N PRO A 222 1.24 -15.23 5.79
CA PRO A 222 2.31 -15.84 6.58
C PRO A 222 3.48 -16.32 5.72
N ALA A 223 3.22 -16.89 4.53
CA ALA A 223 4.29 -17.30 3.62
C ALA A 223 5.15 -16.11 3.17
N VAL A 224 4.52 -14.99 2.82
CA VAL A 224 5.23 -13.75 2.45
C VAL A 224 6.02 -13.18 3.63
N ALA A 225 5.43 -13.16 4.84
CA ALA A 225 6.11 -12.71 6.05
C ALA A 225 7.35 -13.57 6.34
N GLN A 226 7.20 -14.90 6.28
CA GLN A 226 8.30 -15.83 6.50
C GLN A 226 9.40 -15.70 5.44
N GLU A 227 9.07 -15.55 4.16
CA GLU A 227 10.05 -15.40 3.08
C GLU A 227 10.84 -14.07 3.19
N VAL A 228 10.15 -12.97 3.51
CA VAL A 228 10.77 -11.64 3.49
C VAL A 228 11.48 -11.33 4.80
N PHE A 229 10.87 -11.67 5.94
CA PHE A 229 11.31 -11.28 7.28
C PHE A 229 11.85 -12.45 8.12
N GLY A 230 11.64 -13.71 7.70
CA GLY A 230 12.11 -14.88 8.43
C GLY A 230 11.31 -15.20 9.70
N THR A 231 10.19 -14.51 9.93
CA THR A 231 9.37 -14.62 11.13
C THR A 231 7.90 -14.37 10.82
N LEU A 232 7.02 -14.92 11.65
CA LEU A 232 5.57 -14.65 11.66
C LEU A 232 5.17 -13.67 12.76
N ASP A 233 6.10 -13.28 13.64
CA ASP A 233 5.89 -12.32 14.71
C ASP A 233 6.35 -10.94 14.24
N ILE A 234 5.41 -10.08 13.89
CA ILE A 234 5.68 -8.74 13.38
C ILE A 234 5.59 -7.72 14.51
N VAL A 235 6.70 -7.04 14.77
CA VAL A 235 6.80 -6.04 15.85
C VAL A 235 6.50 -4.65 15.32
N HIS A 236 5.49 -4.01 15.90
CA HIS A 236 5.14 -2.61 15.69
C HIS A 236 5.58 -1.81 16.90
N ARG A 237 6.44 -0.81 16.68
CA ARG A 237 6.93 0.09 17.73
C ARG A 237 6.27 1.44 17.56
N ALA A 238 5.76 2.01 18.66
CA ALA A 238 5.28 3.38 18.64
C ALA A 238 6.43 4.35 18.33
N ALA A 239 6.13 5.46 17.65
CA ALA A 239 7.10 6.50 17.31
C ALA A 239 7.88 7.08 18.52
N ASP A 240 7.31 7.04 19.72
CA ASP A 240 7.95 7.49 20.97
C ASP A 240 8.79 6.40 21.66
N GLY A 241 8.81 5.18 21.11
CA GLY A 241 9.51 4.02 21.67
C GLY A 241 8.91 3.49 22.99
N ALA A 242 7.79 4.05 23.45
CA ALA A 242 7.23 3.74 24.76
C ALA A 242 6.40 2.46 24.78
N SER A 243 5.97 1.98 23.62
CA SER A 243 5.20 0.73 23.50
C SER A 243 5.58 -0.08 22.26
N GLU A 244 5.61 -1.39 22.45
CA GLU A 244 5.75 -2.38 21.39
C GLU A 244 4.49 -3.25 21.36
N LYS A 245 4.06 -3.61 20.15
CA LYS A 245 2.96 -4.53 19.91
C LYS A 245 3.41 -5.61 18.95
N VAL A 246 3.16 -6.86 19.30
CA VAL A 246 3.49 -8.01 18.46
C VAL A 246 2.21 -8.53 17.80
N ILE A 247 2.26 -8.67 16.48
CA ILE A 247 1.19 -9.24 15.67
C ILE A 247 1.65 -10.63 15.26
N HIS A 248 0.88 -11.65 15.65
CA HIS A 248 1.17 -13.04 15.36
C HIS A 248 0.44 -13.44 14.10
N LEU A 249 1.18 -13.69 13.02
CA LEU A 249 0.60 -14.08 11.73
C LEU A 249 0.38 -15.59 11.60
N ALA A 250 0.82 -16.39 12.57
CA ALA A 250 0.62 -17.83 12.55
C ALA A 250 -0.88 -18.18 12.51
N PRO A 251 -1.34 -18.97 11.52
CA PRO A 251 -2.73 -19.43 11.46
C PRO A 251 -3.01 -20.53 12.52
N PRO A 252 -4.28 -20.84 12.81
CA PRO A 252 -5.49 -20.27 12.22
C PRO A 252 -5.85 -18.90 12.81
N TRP A 253 -6.45 -18.04 11.99
CA TRP A 253 -6.95 -16.74 12.42
C TRP A 253 -8.39 -16.84 12.92
N GLU A 254 -8.75 -15.96 13.85
CA GLU A 254 -10.09 -15.93 14.41
C GLU A 254 -11.12 -15.58 13.32
N ARG A 255 -12.33 -16.16 13.41
CA ARG A 255 -13.44 -15.87 12.52
C ARG A 255 -14.63 -15.46 13.38
N LYS A 256 -15.15 -14.26 13.18
CA LYS A 256 -16.34 -13.74 13.87
C LYS A 256 -17.26 -13.06 12.89
N THR A 257 -18.55 -13.13 13.13
CA THR A 257 -19.51 -12.35 12.34
C THR A 257 -19.43 -10.88 12.74
N TRP A 258 -19.73 -10.00 11.78
CA TRP A 258 -19.81 -8.56 12.01
C TRP A 258 -20.84 -8.21 13.10
N ARG A 259 -21.96 -8.94 13.13
CA ARG A 259 -23.01 -8.84 14.16
C ARG A 259 -22.48 -9.18 15.56
N GLU A 260 -21.81 -10.32 15.73
CA GLU A 260 -21.25 -10.73 17.03
C GLU A 260 -20.26 -9.69 17.58
N LEU A 261 -19.43 -9.12 16.72
CA LEU A 261 -18.46 -8.11 17.11
C LEU A 261 -19.11 -6.81 17.59
N LEU A 262 -20.16 -6.35 16.89
CA LEU A 262 -20.94 -5.18 17.30
C LEU A 262 -21.69 -5.40 18.61
N ASP A 263 -22.38 -6.52 18.74
CA ASP A 263 -23.10 -6.85 19.97
C ASP A 263 -22.15 -6.96 21.16
N HIS A 264 -20.98 -7.56 20.98
CA HIS A 264 -19.97 -7.66 22.04
C HIS A 264 -19.38 -6.28 22.40
N ALA A 265 -19.05 -5.45 21.41
CA ALA A 265 -18.38 -4.17 21.66
C ALA A 265 -19.32 -3.06 22.18
N VAL A 266 -20.60 -3.09 21.81
CA VAL A 266 -21.56 -2.02 22.11
C VAL A 266 -22.49 -2.40 23.25
N ALA A 267 -23.25 -3.48 23.08
CA ALA A 267 -24.17 -4.07 24.07
C ALA A 267 -24.82 -5.34 23.48
N PRO A 268 -25.11 -6.38 24.29
CA PRO A 268 -25.83 -7.56 23.82
C PRO A 268 -27.15 -7.22 23.11
N GLY A 269 -27.33 -7.76 21.90
CA GLY A 269 -28.51 -7.51 21.05
C GLY A 269 -28.58 -6.08 20.49
N PHE A 270 -27.46 -5.36 20.43
CA PHE A 270 -27.37 -4.04 19.80
C PHE A 270 -27.94 -4.05 18.38
N MET A 271 -27.66 -5.09 17.61
CA MET A 271 -28.11 -5.20 16.23
C MET A 271 -29.63 -5.29 16.08
N ASP A 272 -30.35 -5.70 17.13
CA ASP A 272 -31.81 -5.81 17.13
C ASP A 272 -32.49 -4.55 17.71
N TRP A 273 -31.72 -3.53 18.09
CA TRP A 273 -32.28 -2.26 18.55
C TRP A 273 -32.96 -1.50 17.42
N PRO A 274 -34.01 -0.70 17.72
CA PRO A 274 -34.55 0.25 16.76
C PRO A 274 -33.47 1.23 16.27
N VAL A 275 -33.51 1.59 14.98
CA VAL A 275 -32.52 2.47 14.33
C VAL A 275 -32.29 3.77 15.09
N GLU A 276 -33.35 4.41 15.62
CA GLU A 276 -33.21 5.66 16.37
C GLU A 276 -32.40 5.48 17.66
N LYS A 277 -32.56 4.34 18.35
CA LYS A 277 -31.76 4.02 19.53
C LYS A 277 -30.30 3.73 19.17
N LYS A 278 -30.04 3.08 18.02
CA LYS A 278 -28.68 2.91 17.50
C LYS A 278 -28.05 4.27 17.16
N ARG A 279 -28.81 5.19 16.55
CA ARG A 279 -28.36 6.56 16.24
C ARG A 279 -28.01 7.34 17.50
N GLU A 280 -28.84 7.31 18.53
CA GLU A 280 -28.52 7.93 19.83
C GLU A 280 -27.23 7.36 20.43
N LYS A 281 -27.08 6.03 20.40
CA LYS A 281 -25.85 5.37 20.87
C LYS A 281 -24.63 5.77 20.04
N ALA A 282 -24.75 5.83 18.72
CA ALA A 282 -23.68 6.25 17.81
C ALA A 282 -23.25 7.71 18.07
N GLN A 283 -24.20 8.61 18.31
CA GLN A 283 -23.90 10.00 18.70
C GLN A 283 -23.15 10.08 20.03
N HIS A 284 -23.56 9.30 21.04
CA HIS A 284 -22.83 9.19 22.31
C HIS A 284 -21.41 8.62 22.15
N LEU A 285 -21.17 7.80 21.12
CA LEU A 285 -19.84 7.28 20.75
C LEU A 285 -19.01 8.28 19.93
N GLY A 286 -19.54 9.49 19.70
CA GLY A 286 -18.85 10.59 19.02
C GLY A 286 -18.96 10.56 17.50
N LEU A 287 -19.85 9.74 16.92
CA LEU A 287 -20.19 9.81 15.51
C LEU A 287 -21.07 11.04 15.24
N ARG A 288 -20.70 11.82 14.23
CA ARG A 288 -21.43 13.01 13.78
C ARG A 288 -22.02 12.73 12.39
N ASP A 289 -23.03 13.51 12.00
CA ASP A 289 -23.59 13.51 10.65
C ASP A 289 -24.23 12.19 10.17
N ILE A 290 -24.67 11.32 11.08
CA ILE A 290 -25.39 10.07 10.77
C ILE A 290 -26.90 10.26 10.52
N LYS A 291 -27.34 11.50 10.25
CA LYS A 291 -28.75 11.79 10.02
C LYS A 291 -29.14 11.38 8.61
N GLY A 292 -30.17 10.54 8.49
CA GLY A 292 -30.63 10.02 7.21
C GLY A 292 -29.95 8.72 6.79
N PHE A 293 -29.00 8.21 7.59
CA PHE A 293 -28.41 6.90 7.37
C PHE A 293 -29.41 5.80 7.69
N GLU A 294 -29.47 4.79 6.82
CA GLU A 294 -30.21 3.55 7.05
C GLU A 294 -29.62 2.76 8.22
N ASP A 295 -30.37 1.78 8.73
CA ASP A 295 -29.97 1.02 9.92
C ASP A 295 -28.59 0.36 9.79
N PHE A 296 -28.32 -0.24 8.63
CA PHE A 296 -27.03 -0.89 8.33
C PHE A 296 -25.87 0.12 8.23
N GLU A 297 -26.12 1.33 7.72
CA GLU A 297 -25.11 2.39 7.60
C GLU A 297 -24.72 2.92 8.99
N VAL A 298 -25.71 3.14 9.88
CA VAL A 298 -25.44 3.56 11.26
C VAL A 298 -24.61 2.50 11.98
N ALA A 299 -24.99 1.23 11.85
CA ALA A 299 -24.25 0.14 12.48
C ALA A 299 -22.82 -0.01 11.91
N ASN A 300 -22.64 0.20 10.59
CA ASN A 300 -21.31 0.16 9.98
C ASN A 300 -20.40 1.30 10.48
N GLN A 301 -20.94 2.51 10.62
CA GLN A 301 -20.20 3.63 11.23
C GLN A 301 -19.76 3.32 12.67
N VAL A 302 -20.61 2.64 13.45
CA VAL A 302 -20.25 2.19 14.81
C VAL A 302 -19.16 1.13 14.76
N PHE A 303 -19.23 0.18 13.83
CA PHE A 303 -18.22 -0.85 13.65
C PHE A 303 -16.84 -0.23 13.33
N GLU A 304 -16.76 0.63 12.32
CA GLU A 304 -15.51 1.30 11.92
C GLU A 304 -14.90 2.14 13.05
N LYS A 305 -15.75 2.76 13.87
CA LYS A 305 -15.32 3.66 14.94
C LYS A 305 -14.88 2.92 16.21
N VAL A 306 -15.60 1.87 16.59
CA VAL A 306 -15.49 1.25 17.92
C VAL A 306 -14.88 -0.14 17.86
N VAL A 307 -15.26 -0.94 16.87
CA VAL A 307 -14.82 -2.33 16.77
C VAL A 307 -13.50 -2.40 16.03
N GLN A 308 -13.45 -1.93 14.78
CA GLN A 308 -12.33 -2.12 13.88
C GLN A 308 -10.98 -1.72 14.51
N PRO A 309 -10.81 -0.57 15.20
CA PRO A 309 -9.52 -0.18 15.78
C PRO A 309 -9.00 -1.14 16.86
N THR A 310 -9.87 -1.97 17.45
CA THR A 310 -9.52 -2.94 18.50
C THR A 310 -9.06 -4.30 17.94
N LEU A 311 -9.27 -4.55 16.65
CA LEU A 311 -8.95 -5.82 15.98
C LEU A 311 -7.44 -5.91 15.67
N ILE A 312 -6.64 -6.20 16.70
CA ILE A 312 -5.18 -6.18 16.62
C ILE A 312 -4.59 -7.42 15.93
N GLN A 313 -4.94 -8.61 16.42
CA GLN A 313 -4.51 -9.87 15.81
C GLN A 313 -5.31 -10.11 14.52
N PRO A 314 -4.80 -10.93 13.59
CA PRO A 314 -5.54 -11.26 12.38
C PRO A 314 -6.89 -11.89 12.70
N ILE A 315 -7.94 -11.34 12.11
CA ILE A 315 -9.32 -11.80 12.26
C ILE A 315 -10.09 -11.62 10.96
N PHE A 316 -10.87 -12.62 10.59
CA PHE A 316 -11.87 -12.50 9.54
C PHE A 316 -13.19 -12.05 10.13
N VAL A 317 -13.65 -10.87 9.70
CA VAL A 317 -14.97 -10.34 10.01
C VAL A 317 -15.92 -10.75 8.91
N THR A 318 -16.92 -11.57 9.21
CA THR A 318 -17.73 -12.26 8.20
C THR A 318 -19.21 -11.86 8.24
N HIS A 319 -19.95 -12.21 7.19
CA HIS A 319 -21.43 -12.07 7.12
C HIS A 319 -21.92 -10.63 7.36
N LEU A 320 -21.42 -9.70 6.54
CA LEU A 320 -21.92 -8.32 6.55
C LEU A 320 -23.33 -8.24 5.92
N PRO A 321 -24.13 -7.20 6.26
CA PRO A 321 -25.37 -6.88 5.57
C PRO A 321 -25.19 -6.81 4.05
N LYS A 322 -26.13 -7.37 3.29
CA LYS A 322 -26.06 -7.44 1.83
C LYS A 322 -26.01 -6.07 1.16
N GLU A 323 -26.58 -5.04 1.79
CA GLU A 323 -26.61 -3.67 1.28
C GLU A 323 -25.22 -3.02 1.24
N LEU A 324 -24.29 -3.48 2.09
CA LEU A 324 -22.92 -2.97 2.12
C LEU A 324 -22.04 -3.57 1.00
N VAL A 325 -22.37 -4.77 0.51
CA VAL A 325 -21.51 -5.52 -0.44
C VAL A 325 -22.35 -6.04 -1.62
N PRO A 326 -22.69 -5.16 -2.59
CA PRO A 326 -23.62 -5.45 -3.68
C PRO A 326 -23.15 -6.57 -4.61
N LEU A 327 -21.84 -6.82 -4.69
CA LEU A 327 -21.21 -7.78 -5.61
C LEU A 327 -21.00 -9.17 -4.97
N ALA A 328 -21.30 -9.31 -3.67
CA ALA A 328 -21.16 -10.57 -2.93
C ALA A 328 -22.45 -11.39 -2.94
N LYS A 329 -22.34 -12.71 -3.00
CA LYS A 329 -23.49 -13.61 -3.02
C LYS A 329 -24.26 -13.59 -1.69
N THR A 330 -25.59 -13.59 -1.75
CA THR A 330 -26.44 -13.72 -0.55
C THR A 330 -26.13 -15.02 0.17
N SER A 331 -26.03 -14.96 1.51
CA SER A 331 -25.79 -16.14 2.31
C SER A 331 -26.99 -17.08 2.28
N LYS A 332 -26.73 -18.38 2.24
CA LYS A 332 -27.79 -19.41 2.31
C LYS A 332 -28.37 -19.57 3.71
N GLU A 333 -27.61 -19.20 4.74
CA GLU A 333 -28.00 -19.37 6.14
C GLU A 333 -28.86 -18.19 6.62
N ASP A 334 -28.48 -16.97 6.25
CA ASP A 334 -29.23 -15.74 6.56
C ASP A 334 -29.32 -14.83 5.33
N PRO A 335 -30.50 -14.72 4.68
CA PRO A 335 -30.72 -13.87 3.51
C PRO A 335 -30.53 -12.35 3.75
N ALA A 336 -30.39 -11.91 4.99
CA ALA A 336 -30.04 -10.53 5.32
C ALA A 336 -28.53 -10.24 5.15
N THR A 337 -27.71 -11.28 5.03
CA THR A 337 -26.25 -11.18 4.94
C THR A 337 -25.72 -11.75 3.63
N VAL A 338 -24.44 -11.48 3.37
CA VAL A 338 -23.70 -12.03 2.23
C VAL A 338 -22.53 -12.90 2.69
N ASP A 339 -22.13 -13.84 1.84
CA ASP A 339 -20.98 -14.71 2.05
C ASP A 339 -19.68 -13.91 1.77
N VAL A 340 -19.26 -13.13 2.77
CA VAL A 340 -18.13 -12.19 2.71
C VAL A 340 -17.22 -12.33 3.92
N PHE A 341 -15.98 -11.90 3.78
CA PHE A 341 -15.10 -11.53 4.87
C PHE A 341 -14.39 -10.19 4.62
N GLU A 342 -14.06 -9.49 5.70
CA GLU A 342 -13.03 -8.46 5.77
C GLU A 342 -11.91 -8.96 6.68
N LEU A 343 -10.71 -9.14 6.13
CA LEU A 343 -9.53 -9.48 6.92
C LEU A 343 -9.03 -8.21 7.63
N CYS A 344 -9.22 -8.14 8.94
CA CYS A 344 -8.70 -7.06 9.76
C CYS A 344 -7.43 -7.49 10.47
N ILE A 345 -6.39 -6.65 10.39
CA ILE A 345 -5.14 -6.81 11.13
C ILE A 345 -4.70 -5.44 11.61
N ASN A 346 -4.26 -5.34 12.85
CA ASN A 346 -3.75 -4.09 13.42
C ASN A 346 -4.75 -2.92 13.41
N GLY A 347 -6.04 -3.25 13.52
CA GLY A 347 -7.14 -2.30 13.45
C GLY A 347 -7.33 -1.64 12.09
N VAL A 348 -6.96 -2.35 11.02
CA VAL A 348 -7.11 -1.94 9.62
C VAL A 348 -7.64 -3.12 8.83
N GLU A 349 -8.57 -2.86 7.91
CA GLU A 349 -8.92 -3.80 6.85
C GLU A 349 -7.73 -3.96 5.88
N ILE A 350 -7.25 -5.19 5.72
CA ILE A 350 -6.15 -5.56 4.83
C ILE A 350 -6.67 -6.12 3.50
N ALA A 351 -7.71 -6.94 3.56
CA ALA A 351 -8.29 -7.57 2.39
C ALA A 351 -9.77 -7.90 2.57
N PRO A 352 -10.69 -7.27 1.82
CA PRO A 352 -12.03 -7.80 1.62
C PRO A 352 -12.01 -8.98 0.63
N GLY A 353 -12.89 -9.96 0.84
CA GLY A 353 -13.14 -11.03 -0.13
C GLY A 353 -14.50 -11.71 0.09
N TYR A 354 -15.06 -12.29 -0.95
CA TYR A 354 -16.42 -12.81 -0.93
C TYR A 354 -16.66 -13.93 -1.95
N SER A 355 -17.75 -14.65 -1.77
CA SER A 355 -18.35 -15.47 -2.81
C SER A 355 -18.96 -14.54 -3.85
N GLU A 356 -18.57 -14.69 -5.10
CA GLU A 356 -18.98 -13.78 -6.15
C GLU A 356 -20.44 -13.94 -6.51
N GLN A 357 -21.16 -12.82 -6.60
CA GLN A 357 -22.51 -12.82 -7.16
C GLN A 357 -22.41 -13.13 -8.66
N ASN A 358 -23.05 -14.22 -9.05
CA ASN A 358 -23.02 -14.76 -10.41
C ASN A 358 -24.42 -14.96 -11.01
N ASP A 359 -25.48 -14.62 -10.27
CA ASP A 359 -26.83 -14.49 -10.80
C ASP A 359 -26.99 -13.11 -11.47
N PRO A 360 -27.14 -13.04 -12.80
CA PRO A 360 -27.26 -11.76 -13.51
C PRO A 360 -28.52 -10.97 -13.15
N VAL A 361 -29.62 -11.66 -12.77
CA VAL A 361 -30.87 -11.01 -12.39
C VAL A 361 -30.70 -10.32 -11.03
N GLU A 362 -30.19 -11.05 -10.04
CA GLU A 362 -29.93 -10.48 -8.72
C GLU A 362 -28.87 -9.38 -8.79
N GLN A 363 -27.82 -9.58 -9.59
CA GLN A 363 -26.78 -8.56 -9.77
C GLN A 363 -27.34 -7.25 -10.34
N ARG A 364 -28.23 -7.33 -11.33
CA ARG A 364 -28.91 -6.17 -11.93
C ARG A 364 -29.74 -5.43 -10.89
N GLU A 365 -30.56 -6.15 -10.11
CA GLU A 365 -31.41 -5.56 -9.06
C GLU A 365 -30.58 -4.79 -8.03
N ARG A 366 -29.46 -5.37 -7.60
CA ARG A 366 -28.57 -4.74 -6.62
C ARG A 366 -27.88 -3.48 -7.15
N LEU A 367 -27.37 -3.53 -8.38
CA LEU A 367 -26.74 -2.35 -8.99
C LEU A 367 -27.78 -1.23 -9.22
N LEU A 368 -29.00 -1.56 -9.62
CA LEU A 368 -30.10 -0.58 -9.73
C LEU A 368 -30.44 0.07 -8.38
N ALA A 369 -30.45 -0.71 -7.29
CA ALA A 369 -30.68 -0.18 -5.95
C ALA A 369 -29.59 0.81 -5.52
N GLN A 370 -28.34 0.59 -5.92
CA GLN A 370 -27.23 1.51 -5.63
C GLN A 370 -27.27 2.79 -6.47
N VAL A 371 -27.65 2.69 -7.74
CA VAL A 371 -27.76 3.85 -8.65
C VAL A 371 -28.91 4.78 -8.25
N GLY A 372 -29.87 4.30 -7.44
CA GLY A 372 -31.00 5.10 -6.92
C GLY A 372 -30.62 6.36 -6.12
N HIS A 373 -29.33 6.57 -5.81
CA HIS A 373 -28.84 7.71 -5.04
C HIS A 373 -27.78 8.59 -5.76
N GLU A 374 -27.11 8.13 -6.82
CA GLU A 374 -26.15 8.93 -7.61
C GLU A 374 -26.03 8.48 -9.08
N THR A 375 -25.54 9.39 -9.93
CA THR A 375 -25.39 9.36 -11.41
C THR A 375 -24.41 8.29 -11.96
N GLN A 376 -24.24 7.13 -11.32
CA GLN A 376 -23.43 6.05 -11.88
C GLN A 376 -24.21 5.31 -12.98
N LYS A 377 -23.59 5.14 -14.15
CA LYS A 377 -24.15 4.32 -15.21
C LYS A 377 -23.99 2.84 -14.84
N LEU A 378 -25.06 2.08 -15.00
CA LEU A 378 -25.01 0.62 -14.91
C LEU A 378 -24.08 0.06 -15.99
N ASP A 379 -23.16 -0.83 -15.63
CA ASP A 379 -22.32 -1.55 -16.59
C ASP A 379 -23.13 -2.70 -17.23
N GLU A 380 -23.86 -2.37 -18.29
CA GLU A 380 -24.68 -3.36 -19.02
C GLU A 380 -23.83 -4.45 -19.68
N ASP A 381 -22.60 -4.15 -20.11
CA ASP A 381 -21.71 -5.14 -20.69
C ASP A 381 -21.27 -6.19 -19.66
N PHE A 382 -21.05 -5.77 -18.41
CA PHE A 382 -20.79 -6.70 -17.31
C PHE A 382 -21.98 -7.62 -17.04
N LEU A 383 -23.20 -7.08 -17.05
CA LEU A 383 -24.41 -7.89 -16.88
C LEU A 383 -24.59 -8.90 -18.01
N VAL A 384 -24.36 -8.49 -19.27
CA VAL A 384 -24.37 -9.39 -20.43
C VAL A 384 -23.31 -10.49 -20.28
N ALA A 385 -22.11 -10.17 -19.77
CA ALA A 385 -21.11 -11.18 -19.49
C ALA A 385 -21.60 -12.22 -18.45
N LEU A 386 -22.27 -11.78 -17.38
CA LEU A 386 -22.86 -12.70 -16.40
C LEU A 386 -23.99 -13.55 -17.02
N GLU A 387 -24.78 -13.00 -17.95
CA GLU A 387 -25.82 -13.72 -18.69
C GLU A 387 -25.25 -14.83 -19.59
N HIS A 388 -23.99 -14.72 -20.03
CA HIS A 388 -23.25 -15.80 -20.70
C HIS A 388 -22.79 -16.91 -19.74
N GLY A 389 -22.92 -16.70 -18.43
CA GLY A 389 -22.65 -17.69 -17.38
C GLY A 389 -21.27 -17.51 -16.76
N MET A 390 -21.23 -16.95 -15.55
CA MET A 390 -20.04 -16.97 -14.70
C MET A 390 -20.10 -18.18 -13.75
N PRO A 391 -19.05 -19.02 -13.64
CA PRO A 391 -19.03 -20.09 -12.65
C PRO A 391 -19.11 -19.52 -11.23
N PRO A 392 -19.55 -20.32 -10.22
CA PRO A 392 -19.35 -19.95 -8.82
C PRO A 392 -17.87 -19.63 -8.59
N ALA A 393 -17.58 -18.56 -7.88
CA ALA A 393 -16.20 -18.13 -7.65
C ALA A 393 -16.05 -17.46 -6.29
N GLY A 394 -14.83 -17.47 -5.78
CA GLY A 394 -14.40 -16.58 -4.70
C GLY A 394 -13.44 -15.55 -5.25
N GLY A 395 -13.56 -14.31 -4.80
CA GLY A 395 -12.61 -13.24 -5.10
C GLY A 395 -12.19 -12.47 -3.85
N MET A 396 -11.02 -11.85 -3.93
CA MET A 396 -10.42 -11.08 -2.86
C MET A 396 -9.57 -9.95 -3.41
N GLY A 397 -9.72 -8.76 -2.83
CA GLY A 397 -8.82 -7.64 -3.03
C GLY A 397 -7.92 -7.47 -1.80
N LEU A 398 -6.61 -7.42 -1.96
CA LEU A 398 -5.64 -7.16 -0.90
C LEU A 398 -4.90 -5.84 -1.14
N GLY A 399 -4.95 -4.95 -0.16
CA GLY A 399 -4.21 -3.68 -0.19
C GLY A 399 -2.71 -3.91 -0.03
N VAL A 400 -1.94 -3.90 -1.12
CA VAL A 400 -0.50 -4.15 -1.09
C VAL A 400 0.22 -3.10 -0.25
N ASP A 401 -0.16 -1.83 -0.36
CA ASP A 401 0.42 -0.77 0.48
C ASP A 401 0.15 -1.00 1.97
N ARG A 402 -1.08 -1.39 2.32
CA ARG A 402 -1.46 -1.71 3.71
C ARG A 402 -0.72 -2.94 4.23
N LEU A 403 -0.53 -3.97 3.40
CA LEU A 403 0.27 -5.14 3.75
C LEU A 403 1.74 -4.75 3.99
N VAL A 404 2.32 -3.89 3.16
CA VAL A 404 3.70 -3.41 3.36
C VAL A 404 3.80 -2.60 4.65
N MET A 405 2.83 -1.72 4.94
CA MET A 405 2.77 -1.01 6.22
C MET A 405 2.74 -2.00 7.40
N LEU A 406 1.86 -3.01 7.32
CA LEU A 406 1.73 -4.06 8.33
C LEU A 406 3.06 -4.78 8.54
N LEU A 407 3.68 -5.32 7.50
CA LEU A 407 4.87 -6.16 7.63
C LEU A 407 6.14 -5.37 7.99
N THR A 408 6.19 -4.08 7.64
CA THR A 408 7.36 -3.22 7.93
C THR A 408 7.18 -2.35 9.17
N GLY A 409 6.03 -2.41 9.85
CA GLY A 409 5.72 -1.54 10.99
C GLY A 409 5.60 -0.06 10.62
N ALA A 410 5.26 0.27 9.37
CA ALA A 410 5.11 1.66 8.95
C ALA A 410 3.78 2.23 9.47
N GLU A 411 3.81 3.41 10.12
CA GLU A 411 2.61 4.05 10.64
C GLU A 411 1.81 4.81 9.56
N SER A 412 2.46 5.16 8.44
CA SER A 412 1.86 5.92 7.35
C SER A 412 2.08 5.26 5.99
N ILE A 413 1.06 5.28 5.15
CA ILE A 413 1.14 4.83 3.75
C ILE A 413 2.20 5.61 2.96
N ARG A 414 2.47 6.85 3.36
CA ARG A 414 3.51 7.71 2.77
C ARG A 414 4.93 7.21 3.02
N ASP A 415 5.12 6.32 3.98
CA ASP A 415 6.42 5.70 4.25
C ASP A 415 6.68 4.49 3.32
N VAL A 416 5.63 3.95 2.70
CA VAL A 416 5.71 2.77 1.82
C VAL A 416 5.44 3.07 0.35
N ILE A 417 5.17 4.34 0.02
CA ILE A 417 5.09 4.88 -1.33
C ILE A 417 6.29 5.81 -1.55
N LEU A 418 7.06 5.59 -2.62
CA LEU A 418 8.26 6.38 -2.92
C LEU A 418 7.91 7.87 -3.07
N PHE A 419 6.87 8.15 -3.84
CA PHE A 419 6.39 9.51 -4.12
C PHE A 419 4.89 9.60 -3.81
N PRO A 420 4.51 9.78 -2.54
CA PRO A 420 3.11 9.88 -2.16
C PRO A 420 2.50 11.20 -2.66
N GLN A 421 1.19 11.23 -2.87
CA GLN A 421 0.52 12.47 -3.23
C GLN A 421 0.59 13.46 -2.06
N LEU A 422 0.98 14.69 -2.37
CA LEU A 422 1.04 15.80 -1.42
C LEU A 422 0.26 16.98 -1.99
N LYS A 423 -0.15 17.89 -1.10
CA LYS A 423 -0.69 19.17 -1.54
C LYS A 423 0.40 19.92 -2.32
N PRO A 424 0.11 20.56 -3.46
CA PRO A 424 1.10 21.39 -4.16
C PRO A 424 1.63 22.50 -3.24
N LEU A 425 2.91 22.85 -3.40
CA LEU A 425 3.45 24.10 -2.86
C LEU A 425 3.17 25.21 -3.87
N ASP A 426 2.97 26.45 -3.41
CA ASP A 426 3.03 27.60 -4.31
C ASP A 426 4.45 27.71 -4.88
N ASP A 427 4.57 27.74 -6.21
CA ASP A 427 5.82 27.69 -6.98
C ASP A 427 6.88 28.69 -6.46
N SER A 428 7.78 28.22 -5.59
CA SER A 428 8.81 29.08 -4.98
C SER A 428 10.10 28.33 -4.64
N LEU A 429 10.49 27.34 -5.44
CA LEU A 429 11.88 26.89 -5.39
C LEU A 429 12.77 27.99 -5.97
N PRO A 430 13.74 28.53 -5.21
CA PRO A 430 14.62 29.57 -5.72
C PRO A 430 15.43 29.03 -6.90
N PRO A 431 15.57 29.80 -7.99
CA PRO A 431 16.28 29.37 -9.18
C PRO A 431 17.72 28.99 -8.84
N ILE A 432 18.23 27.97 -9.54
CA ILE A 432 19.64 27.59 -9.44
C ILE A 432 20.45 28.79 -9.96
N ARG A 433 21.37 29.31 -9.13
CA ARG A 433 22.39 30.25 -9.62
C ARG A 433 23.31 29.47 -10.53
N ILE A 434 23.20 29.69 -11.84
CA ILE A 434 24.16 29.20 -12.81
C ILE A 434 25.47 29.95 -12.53
N PRO A 435 26.56 29.28 -12.12
CA PRO A 435 27.84 29.95 -12.01
C PRO A 435 28.24 30.45 -13.40
N GLU A 436 28.67 31.70 -13.53
CA GLU A 436 29.27 32.15 -14.78
C GLU A 436 30.48 31.24 -15.09
N PRO A 437 30.65 30.78 -16.34
CA PRO A 437 31.83 30.02 -16.69
C PRO A 437 33.06 30.87 -16.42
N ASN A 438 33.90 30.43 -15.48
CA ASN A 438 35.21 31.04 -15.26
C ASN A 438 36.00 30.98 -16.58
N LEU A 439 36.28 32.16 -17.16
CA LEU A 439 37.25 32.38 -18.24
C LEU A 439 38.68 32.11 -17.76
#